data_AF-A0A8R1I1W6-F1
#
_entry.id   AF-A0A8R1I1W6-F1
#
_cell.length_a   1.000
_cell.length_b   1.000
_cell.length_c   1.000
_cell.angle_alpha   90.00
_cell.angle_beta   90.00
_cell.angle_gamma   90.00
#
_symmetry.space_group_name_H-M   'P 1'
#
loop_
_entity.id
_entity.type
_entity.pdbx_description
1 polymer ?
#
loop_
_entity_poly.entity_id
_entity_poly.type
_entity_poly.pdbx_seq_one_letter_code
_entity_poly.pdbx_strand_id
1 'polypeptide(L)'
;MEQNSGYGCEQHPDVEKCFAFSYANSSIFIFVDLVAKGIDPWILDYVRPRIRISQKINHRHDCAARLTFSAELYNETRTSERSQSINKKWPQWTETPWTDVALEFNDYPSGMRHLTVQNTGQDDQFWKGFYGPKIANIEVQVILPEVPIVKRNNE
;
A
#
# COMPACT_ATOMS: atom_id res chain seq x y z
N MET A 1 -16.62 -4.95 0.60
CA MET A 1 -16.21 -3.94 1.60
C MET A 1 -16.98 -4.22 2.87
N GLU A 2 -16.28 -4.45 3.97
CA GLU A 2 -16.88 -4.75 5.27
C GLU A 2 -17.23 -3.44 5.99
N GLN A 3 -18.45 -3.35 6.51
CA GLN A 3 -18.89 -2.25 7.36
C GLN A 3 -18.54 -2.58 8.81
N ASN A 4 -18.15 -1.58 9.61
CA ASN A 4 -17.82 -1.69 11.04
C ASN A 4 -16.54 -2.46 11.41
N SER A 5 -15.65 -2.73 10.44
CA SER A 5 -14.23 -3.19 10.46
C SER A 5 -13.71 -4.20 11.51
N GLY A 6 -14.28 -4.28 12.70
CA GLY A 6 -13.95 -5.15 13.82
C GLY A 6 -14.63 -6.52 13.79
N TYR A 7 -15.21 -6.98 12.68
CA TYR A 7 -15.75 -8.34 12.68
C TYR A 7 -14.61 -9.36 12.79
N GLY A 8 -14.48 -10.01 13.96
CA GLY A 8 -13.41 -10.96 14.22
C GLY A 8 -12.04 -10.33 14.51
N CYS A 9 -11.92 -9.00 14.66
CA CYS A 9 -10.69 -8.33 15.07
C CYS A 9 -11.01 -7.10 15.93
N GLU A 10 -10.02 -6.52 16.60
CA GLU A 10 -10.23 -5.32 17.40
C GLU A 10 -10.70 -4.14 16.52
N GLN A 11 -11.65 -3.34 17.02
CA GLN A 11 -12.06 -2.10 16.36
C GLN A 11 -10.97 -1.03 16.51
N HIS A 12 -10.89 -0.12 15.55
CA HIS A 12 -9.98 1.03 15.64
C HIS A 12 -10.76 2.31 15.34
N PRO A 13 -10.59 3.40 16.13
CA PRO A 13 -11.37 4.63 15.96
C PRO A 13 -11.23 5.24 14.57
N ASP A 14 -10.05 5.15 13.96
CA ASP A 14 -9.80 5.67 12.61
C ASP A 14 -10.23 4.72 11.47
N VAL A 15 -10.77 3.53 11.77
CA VAL A 15 -11.12 2.53 10.75
C VAL A 15 -12.61 2.22 10.80
N GLU A 16 -13.41 3.00 10.08
CA GLU A 16 -14.85 2.78 9.96
C GLU A 16 -15.18 1.60 9.01
N LYS A 17 -14.43 1.48 7.91
CA LYS A 17 -14.64 0.50 6.84
C LYS A 17 -13.32 -0.08 6.37
N CYS A 18 -13.35 -1.34 5.94
CA CYS A 18 -12.17 -2.01 5.39
C CYS A 18 -12.51 -2.91 4.21
N PHE A 19 -11.48 -3.28 3.46
CA PHE A 19 -11.53 -4.40 2.54
C PHE A 19 -11.09 -5.66 3.29
N ALA A 20 -11.95 -6.67 3.31
CA ALA A 20 -11.64 -7.99 3.85
C ALA A 20 -11.46 -8.98 2.69
N PHE A 21 -10.35 -9.70 2.70
CA PHE A 21 -10.02 -10.69 1.68
C PHE A 21 -10.68 -12.03 2.02
N SER A 22 -10.79 -12.89 1.00
CA SER A 22 -11.44 -14.20 1.12
C SER A 22 -10.40 -15.32 1.30
N TYR A 23 -10.81 -16.56 1.10
CA TYR A 23 -9.98 -17.76 1.21
C TYR A 23 -9.07 -18.04 0.01
N ALA A 24 -9.43 -17.53 -1.16
CA ALA A 24 -8.63 -17.66 -2.37
C ALA A 24 -7.77 -16.41 -2.57
N ASN A 25 -6.59 -16.59 -3.18
CA ASN A 25 -5.68 -15.50 -3.50
C ASN A 25 -6.42 -14.39 -4.26
N SER A 26 -6.57 -13.25 -3.62
CA SER A 26 -7.31 -12.10 -4.14
C SER A 26 -6.40 -10.89 -4.13
N SER A 27 -6.61 -9.96 -5.08
CA SER A 27 -5.77 -8.76 -5.20
C SER A 27 -6.59 -7.50 -5.39
N ILE A 28 -6.10 -6.40 -4.80
CA ILE A 28 -6.56 -5.03 -5.05
C ILE A 28 -5.41 -4.27 -5.69
N PHE A 29 -5.70 -3.56 -6.77
CA PHE A 29 -4.74 -2.73 -7.50
C PHE A 29 -5.21 -1.28 -7.52
N ILE A 30 -4.30 -0.36 -7.26
CA ILE A 30 -4.52 1.08 -7.39
C ILE A 30 -3.43 1.62 -8.30
N PHE A 31 -3.84 2.27 -9.39
CA PHE A 31 -2.94 2.94 -10.30
C PHE A 31 -3.07 4.45 -10.14
N VAL A 32 -1.94 5.13 -10.04
CA VAL A 32 -1.86 6.58 -9.90
C VAL A 32 -0.93 7.12 -10.97
N ASP A 33 -1.46 7.99 -11.83
CA ASP A 33 -0.68 8.87 -12.69
C ASP A 33 -0.40 10.16 -11.90
N LEU A 34 0.86 10.35 -11.49
CA LEU A 34 1.27 11.45 -10.62
C LEU A 34 1.12 12.81 -11.32
N VAL A 35 1.35 12.86 -12.63
CA VAL A 35 1.24 14.08 -13.43
C VAL A 35 -0.21 14.44 -13.66
N ALA A 36 -1.06 13.46 -14.01
CA ALA A 36 -2.50 13.67 -14.12
C ALA A 36 -3.15 14.05 -12.78
N LYS A 37 -2.51 13.73 -11.64
CA LYS A 37 -2.89 14.22 -10.31
C LYS A 37 -2.36 15.60 -9.95
N GLY A 38 -1.67 16.27 -10.87
CA GLY A 38 -1.27 17.67 -10.77
C GLY A 38 0.16 17.91 -10.29
N ILE A 39 0.99 16.86 -10.20
CA ILE A 39 2.40 17.03 -9.85
C ILE A 39 3.19 17.30 -11.13
N ASP A 40 3.81 18.47 -11.20
CA ASP A 40 4.60 18.86 -12.37
C ASP A 40 5.79 17.88 -12.59
N PRO A 41 6.00 17.37 -13.82
CA PRO A 41 7.13 16.50 -14.15
C PRO A 41 8.48 17.00 -13.63
N TRP A 42 8.77 18.29 -13.67
CA TRP A 42 10.07 18.81 -13.21
C TRP A 42 10.27 18.60 -11.70
N ILE A 43 9.19 18.61 -10.91
CA ILE A 43 9.25 18.32 -9.47
C ILE A 43 9.63 16.85 -9.28
N LEU A 44 9.01 15.93 -10.02
CA LEU A 44 9.33 14.50 -9.96
C LEU A 44 10.75 14.20 -10.44
N ASP A 45 11.26 14.96 -11.40
CA ASP A 45 12.57 14.74 -12.03
C ASP A 45 13.73 15.32 -11.23
N TYR A 46 13.56 16.51 -10.68
CA TYR A 46 14.67 17.27 -10.09
C TYR A 46 14.55 17.42 -8.57
N VAL A 47 13.34 17.61 -8.03
CA VAL A 47 13.14 17.65 -6.57
C VAL A 47 13.06 16.23 -6.00
N ARG A 48 12.42 15.32 -6.75
CA ARG A 48 12.22 13.90 -6.40
C ARG A 48 11.63 13.74 -4.99
N PRO A 49 10.49 14.39 -4.70
CA PRO A 49 9.86 14.35 -3.38
C PRO A 49 9.57 12.93 -2.95
N ARG A 50 9.61 12.68 -1.64
CA ARG A 50 9.29 11.36 -1.09
C ARG A 50 7.86 10.97 -1.47
N ILE A 51 7.71 9.79 -2.05
CA ILE A 51 6.38 9.19 -2.29
C ILE A 51 6.16 8.15 -1.20
N ARG A 52 5.22 8.42 -0.30
CA ARG A 52 4.84 7.54 0.80
C ARG A 52 3.49 6.89 0.50
N ILE A 53 3.44 5.57 0.62
CA ILE A 53 2.21 4.79 0.50
C ILE A 53 1.97 4.12 1.85
N SER A 54 0.90 4.48 2.53
CA SER A 54 0.54 3.92 3.84
C SER A 54 -0.83 3.28 3.84
N GLN A 55 -1.04 2.32 4.74
CA GLN A 55 -2.34 1.71 4.99
C GLN A 55 -2.36 1.07 6.38
N LYS A 56 -3.57 0.84 6.90
CA LYS A 56 -3.80 0.02 8.09
C LYS A 56 -4.10 -1.42 7.68
N ILE A 57 -3.53 -2.38 8.41
CA ILE A 57 -3.71 -3.82 8.18
C ILE A 57 -4.13 -4.55 9.45
N ASN A 58 -4.93 -5.61 9.30
CA ASN A 58 -5.27 -6.54 10.37
C ASN A 58 -5.69 -7.92 9.80
N HIS A 59 -5.99 -8.87 10.66
CA HIS A 59 -6.61 -10.15 10.34
C HIS A 59 -7.65 -10.50 11.40
N ARG A 60 -8.40 -11.58 11.19
CA ARG A 60 -9.29 -12.10 12.22
C ARG A 60 -8.54 -12.96 13.22
N HIS A 61 -8.85 -12.83 14.50
CA HIS A 61 -8.22 -13.62 15.55
C HIS A 61 -8.38 -15.12 15.37
N ASP A 62 -9.51 -15.58 14.81
CA ASP A 62 -9.87 -16.98 14.65
C ASP A 62 -9.35 -17.62 13.36
N CYS A 63 -8.61 -16.89 12.52
CA CYS A 63 -8.14 -17.42 11.22
C CYS A 63 -6.71 -16.95 10.90
N ALA A 64 -5.84 -17.90 10.53
CA ALA A 64 -4.54 -17.55 9.96
C ALA A 64 -4.72 -16.87 8.59
N ALA A 65 -3.89 -15.87 8.32
CA ALA A 65 -3.99 -15.07 7.10
C ALA A 65 -2.62 -14.57 6.63
N ARG A 66 -2.53 -14.25 5.33
CA ARG A 66 -1.33 -13.66 4.73
C ARG A 66 -1.66 -12.52 3.77
N LEU A 67 -0.81 -11.49 3.80
CA LEU A 67 -0.91 -10.30 2.96
C LEU A 67 0.47 -9.95 2.39
N THR A 68 0.50 -9.64 1.10
CA THR A 68 1.60 -8.96 0.43
C THR A 68 1.10 -7.57 0.03
N PHE A 69 1.75 -6.53 0.56
CA PHE A 69 1.54 -5.14 0.21
C PHE A 69 2.76 -4.68 -0.58
N SER A 70 2.59 -4.34 -1.85
CA SER A 70 3.67 -3.90 -2.73
C SER A 70 3.33 -2.61 -3.44
N ALA A 71 4.38 -1.90 -3.84
CA ALA A 71 4.29 -0.73 -4.67
C ALA A 71 5.41 -0.75 -5.71
N GLU A 72 5.10 -0.22 -6.88
CA GLU A 72 6.01 -0.10 -8.00
C GLU A 72 5.89 1.29 -8.63
N LEU A 73 7.04 1.92 -8.86
CA LEU A 73 7.17 3.23 -9.48
C LEU A 73 7.75 3.06 -10.89
N TYR A 74 7.05 3.60 -11.89
CA TYR A 74 7.35 3.43 -13.29
C TYR A 74 7.54 4.78 -13.99
N ASN A 75 8.36 4.75 -15.05
CA ASN A 75 8.42 5.85 -16.01
C ASN A 75 7.21 5.87 -16.98
N GLU A 76 7.24 6.78 -17.95
CA GLU A 76 6.18 6.92 -18.97
C GLU A 76 5.97 5.65 -19.80
N THR A 77 7.05 4.92 -20.11
CA THR A 77 6.98 3.68 -20.89
C THR A 77 6.60 2.47 -20.05
N ARG A 78 6.20 2.65 -18.79
CA ARG A 78 5.86 1.59 -17.83
C ARG A 78 7.00 0.62 -17.55
N THR A 79 8.24 1.07 -17.68
CA THR A 79 9.39 0.30 -17.22
C THR A 79 9.50 0.50 -15.71
N SER A 80 9.40 -0.60 -14.93
CA SER A 80 9.52 -0.56 -13.47
C SER A 80 10.99 -0.37 -13.11
N GLU A 81 11.30 0.72 -12.40
CA GLU A 81 12.68 1.00 -11.97
C GLU A 81 12.85 0.90 -10.45
N ARG A 82 11.75 0.99 -9.70
CA ARG A 82 11.75 0.84 -8.24
C ARG A 82 10.52 0.06 -7.80
N SER A 83 10.74 -1.02 -7.05
CA SER A 83 9.69 -1.80 -6.40
C SER A 83 10.02 -2.03 -4.93
N GLN A 84 8.98 -2.09 -4.10
CA GLN A 84 9.09 -2.43 -2.68
C GLN A 84 7.92 -3.31 -2.27
N SER A 85 8.11 -4.14 -1.24
CA SER A 85 7.03 -4.95 -0.69
C SER A 85 7.21 -5.23 0.80
N ILE A 86 6.08 -5.37 1.49
CA ILE A 86 5.96 -5.87 2.85
C ILE A 86 5.12 -7.15 2.79
N ASN A 87 5.62 -8.21 3.41
CA ASN A 87 4.90 -9.47 3.57
C ASN A 87 4.51 -9.63 5.04
N LYS A 88 3.22 -9.82 5.29
CA LYS A 88 2.69 -10.04 6.64
C LYS A 88 1.97 -11.39 6.69
N LYS A 89 2.22 -12.12 7.76
CA LYS A 89 1.53 -13.36 8.10
C LYS A 89 1.03 -13.25 9.54
N TRP A 90 -0.15 -13.80 9.78
CA TRP A 90 -0.73 -13.87 11.10
C TRP A 90 -1.12 -15.32 11.41
N PRO A 91 -0.72 -15.85 12.58
CA PRO A 91 -1.17 -17.15 13.03
C PRO A 91 -2.65 -17.12 13.46
N GLN A 92 -3.27 -18.30 13.46
CA GLN A 92 -4.59 -18.48 14.04
C GLN A 92 -4.54 -18.28 15.57
N TRP A 93 -5.65 -17.85 16.15
CA TRP A 93 -5.83 -17.59 17.58
C TRP A 93 -4.90 -16.52 18.13
N THR A 94 -4.63 -15.50 17.30
CA THR A 94 -3.83 -14.34 17.69
C THR A 94 -4.62 -13.06 17.51
N GLU A 95 -4.66 -12.23 18.54
CA GLU A 95 -5.25 -10.90 18.46
C GLU A 95 -4.14 -9.89 18.20
N THR A 96 -4.31 -9.07 17.16
CA THR A 96 -3.43 -7.94 16.90
C THR A 96 -4.24 -6.67 16.70
N PRO A 97 -3.78 -5.52 17.20
CA PRO A 97 -4.38 -4.25 16.86
C PRO A 97 -4.17 -3.96 15.37
N TRP A 98 -4.98 -3.05 14.83
CA TRP A 98 -4.73 -2.49 13.51
C TRP A 98 -3.33 -1.87 13.47
N THR A 99 -2.51 -2.32 12.53
CA THR A 99 -1.13 -1.86 12.39
C THR A 99 -1.00 -0.95 11.18
N ASP A 100 -0.35 0.19 11.34
CA ASP A 100 0.07 1.03 10.21
C ASP A 100 1.32 0.44 9.54
N VAL A 101 1.26 0.29 8.23
CA VAL A 101 2.40 -0.11 7.40
C VAL A 101 2.59 0.86 6.25
N ALA A 102 3.82 0.99 5.76
CA ALA A 102 4.09 1.88 4.65
C ALA A 102 5.31 1.51 3.82
N LEU A 103 5.26 1.92 2.56
CA LEU A 103 6.36 1.87 1.59
C LEU A 103 6.75 3.29 1.22
N GLU A 104 8.04 3.56 1.04
CA GLU A 104 8.53 4.90 0.75
C GLU A 104 9.55 4.90 -0.37
N PHE A 105 9.27 5.64 -1.44
CA PHE A 105 10.23 5.92 -2.50
C PHE A 105 10.90 7.26 -2.24
N ASN A 106 12.20 7.19 -1.99
CA ASN A 106 13.10 8.33 -1.89
C ASN A 106 14.13 8.23 -3.01
N ASP A 107 14.67 9.37 -3.45
CA ASP A 107 15.79 9.42 -4.40
C ASP A 107 15.62 8.52 -5.64
N TYR A 108 14.39 8.41 -6.14
CA TYR A 108 14.11 7.62 -7.33
C TYR A 108 14.75 8.26 -8.59
N PRO A 109 14.88 7.51 -9.69
CA PRO A 109 15.39 8.04 -10.94
C PRO A 109 14.50 9.16 -11.50
N SER A 110 15.08 10.02 -12.35
CA SER A 110 14.29 10.96 -13.15
C SER A 110 13.38 10.18 -14.11
N GLY A 111 12.25 10.78 -14.50
CA GLY A 111 11.32 10.21 -15.47
C GLY A 111 10.20 9.37 -14.86
N MET A 112 10.15 9.21 -13.53
CA MET A 112 9.08 8.49 -12.83
C MET A 112 7.76 9.26 -12.90
N ARG A 113 6.69 8.58 -13.31
CA ARG A 113 5.34 9.19 -13.53
C ARG A 113 4.19 8.39 -12.94
N HIS A 114 4.33 7.08 -12.87
CA HIS A 114 3.22 6.20 -12.52
C HIS A 114 3.56 5.40 -11.27
N LEU A 115 2.57 5.22 -10.41
CA LEU A 115 2.65 4.38 -9.23
C LEU A 115 1.55 3.30 -9.30
N THR A 116 1.94 2.04 -9.15
CA THR A 116 0.99 0.96 -8.89
C THR A 116 1.15 0.51 -7.45
N VAL A 117 0.04 0.46 -6.72
CA VAL A 117 -0.05 -0.14 -5.39
C VAL A 117 -0.85 -1.43 -5.51
N GLN A 118 -0.30 -2.52 -5.02
CA GLN A 118 -0.94 -3.84 -5.04
C GLN A 118 -1.01 -4.43 -3.64
N ASN A 119 -2.20 -4.90 -3.28
CA ASN A 119 -2.43 -5.71 -2.09
C ASN A 119 -2.91 -7.07 -2.53
N THR A 120 -2.21 -8.14 -2.13
CA THR A 120 -2.59 -9.52 -2.45
C THR A 120 -2.69 -10.32 -1.17
N GLY A 121 -3.80 -11.02 -0.97
CA GLY A 121 -4.04 -11.71 0.29
C GLY A 121 -5.07 -12.81 0.20
N GLN A 122 -5.02 -13.68 1.21
CA GLN A 122 -5.98 -14.76 1.43
C GLN A 122 -5.91 -15.24 2.88
N ASP A 123 -6.93 -15.99 3.31
CA ASP A 123 -6.79 -16.83 4.49
C ASP A 123 -5.87 -18.04 4.24
N ASP A 124 -5.50 -18.71 5.33
CA ASP A 124 -4.73 -19.97 5.31
C ASP A 124 -5.53 -21.16 5.91
N GLN A 125 -6.85 -21.03 6.07
CA GLN A 125 -7.74 -22.10 6.56
C GLN A 125 -8.73 -22.61 5.50
N PHE A 126 -8.78 -21.94 4.34
CA PHE A 126 -9.70 -22.17 3.24
C PHE A 126 -11.17 -22.07 3.66
N TRP A 127 -11.50 -21.14 4.57
CA TRP A 127 -12.84 -20.99 5.11
C TRP A 127 -13.69 -20.09 4.23
N LYS A 128 -14.82 -20.62 3.77
CA LYS A 128 -15.75 -19.86 2.94
C LYS A 128 -16.22 -18.60 3.66
N GLY A 129 -15.90 -17.44 3.10
CA GLY A 129 -16.25 -16.14 3.66
C GLY A 129 -15.06 -15.18 3.59
N PHE A 130 -15.12 -14.11 4.38
CA PHE A 130 -14.09 -13.07 4.44
C PHE A 130 -13.19 -13.27 5.67
N TYR A 131 -12.39 -14.33 5.63
CA TYR A 131 -11.48 -14.71 6.73
C TYR A 131 -10.02 -14.33 6.46
N GLY A 132 -9.72 -13.78 5.29
CA GLY A 132 -8.38 -13.33 4.92
C GLY A 132 -7.96 -12.04 5.62
N PRO A 133 -6.84 -11.43 5.19
CA PRO A 133 -6.39 -10.17 5.75
C PRO A 133 -7.41 -9.04 5.50
N LYS A 134 -7.31 -8.00 6.31
CA LYS A 134 -8.07 -6.77 6.18
C LYS A 134 -7.13 -5.61 5.93
N ILE A 135 -7.54 -4.70 5.04
CA ILE A 135 -6.81 -3.45 4.78
C ILE A 135 -7.77 -2.25 4.80
N ALA A 136 -7.28 -1.11 5.27
CA ALA A 136 -8.04 0.14 5.34
C ALA A 136 -7.13 1.36 5.19
N ASN A 137 -7.74 2.53 4.97
CA ASN A 137 -7.09 3.84 4.97
C ASN A 137 -5.83 3.89 4.07
N ILE A 138 -5.96 3.36 2.85
CA ILE A 138 -4.87 3.41 1.88
C ILE A 138 -4.67 4.86 1.46
N GLU A 139 -3.46 5.36 1.64
CA GLU A 139 -3.08 6.73 1.37
C GLU A 139 -1.81 6.77 0.52
N VAL A 140 -1.79 7.65 -0.48
CA VAL A 140 -0.60 7.98 -1.27
C VAL A 140 -0.31 9.46 -1.06
N GLN A 141 0.86 9.75 -0.51
CA GLN A 141 1.32 11.10 -0.22
C GLN A 141 2.58 11.39 -1.02
N VAL A 142 2.64 12.56 -1.65
CA VAL A 142 3.86 13.11 -2.23
C VAL A 142 4.32 14.26 -1.35
N ILE A 143 5.43 14.04 -0.66
CA ILE A 143 5.90 14.87 0.43
C ILE A 143 7.13 15.65 -0.06
N LEU A 144 6.95 16.95 -0.26
CA LEU A 144 8.06 17.85 -0.59
C LEU A 144 9.04 17.91 0.59
N PRO A 145 10.36 17.94 0.32
CA PRO A 145 11.34 18.20 1.37
C PRO A 145 11.18 19.63 1.91
N GLU A 146 11.52 19.85 3.19
CA GLU A 146 11.50 21.19 3.80
C GLU A 146 12.39 22.19 3.04
N VAL A 147 13.54 21.71 2.56
CA VAL A 147 14.44 22.45 1.68
C VAL A 147 14.60 21.68 0.36
N PRO A 148 13.99 22.14 -0.75
CA PRO A 148 14.14 21.49 -2.04
C PRO A 148 15.58 21.58 -2.56
N ILE A 149 16.22 20.43 -2.73
CA ILE A 149 17.49 20.31 -3.44
C ILE A 149 17.19 19.85 -4.86
N VAL A 150 17.50 20.70 -5.84
CA VAL A 150 17.37 20.38 -7.26
C VAL A 150 18.53 19.47 -7.66
N LYS A 151 18.23 18.19 -7.88
CA LYS A 151 19.21 17.20 -8.32
C LYS A 151 19.49 17.41 -9.80
N ARG A 152 20.75 17.54 -10.19
CA ARG A 152 21.11 17.53 -11.62
C ARG A 152 21.05 16.09 -12.12
N ASN A 153 20.44 15.90 -13.28
CA ASN A 153 20.59 14.63 -14.00
C ASN A 153 22.04 14.60 -14.51
N ASN A 154 22.79 13.54 -14.20
CA ASN A 154 24.06 13.32 -14.88
C ASN A 154 23.70 12.97 -16.34
N GLU A 155 24.22 13.76 -17.28
CA GLU A 155 24.19 13.46 -18.72
C GLU A 155 24.91 12.15 -19.03
#